data_AF-A0AAE2YG61-F1
#
_entry.id   AF-A0AAE2YG61-F1
#
_cell.length_a   1.000
_cell.length_b   1.000
_cell.length_c   1.000
_cell.angle_alpha   90.00
_cell.angle_beta   90.00
_cell.angle_gamma   90.00
#
_symmetry.space_group_name_H-M   'P 1'
#
loop_
_entity.id
_entity.type
_entity.pdbx_description
1 polymer ?
#
loop_
_entity_poly.entity_id
_entity_poly.type
_entity_poly.pdbx_seq_one_letter_code
_entity_poly.pdbx_strand_id
1 'polypeptide(L)'
;MSRLSEVCRQVLERITPTRDERKRVLEIVGRMIAKVAEAAGELGVTVKPMLVGSMAKDTWIKGDQDVDIFMVFPQTYSFEEIGELGLKIARKVTGGRGEEQYAEHPYLTAEIEGYTFDFVPCFEVEDAAQLRSSVDRTPLHTRYVLSHMDEHLRGEARLLKAFMKGIGVYGAELKVGGFSGYLCELLTIRYGSFESVLRAAVNWRRQEVIDIERHYDDPEKPRKIFSASLIVVDPVDPKRNAAAAVTQQRLSEFKAAAMEFLEEPSEAFFFPPKRTPLTVEELSSRMRERGTSMVFVAFKTPKIPPDNLWGQLNRSLQALQNLLEKNDFRVLSRDVWSGDEQTVFIFELESRRIPAVKRRIGPPVATPHQRRFIEKHLNSPSTLSGPRIDGDRWIVEVRRKYTDADALLRDALANPSAIGLGSYVAEKISEGYSLYVDEEVLEIYSRSREFQEHLTLTLMGRPMWLTQ
;
A
#
# COMPACT_ATOMS: atom_id res chain seq x y z
N MET A 1 -21.13 18.14 25.83
CA MET A 1 -20.24 17.31 24.99
C MET A 1 -20.41 17.77 23.55
N SER A 2 -19.32 17.96 22.80
CA SER A 2 -19.41 18.23 21.37
C SER A 2 -19.85 16.97 20.63
N ARG A 3 -20.48 17.10 19.46
CA ARG A 3 -20.84 15.94 18.61
C ARG A 3 -19.63 15.05 18.32
N LEU A 4 -18.46 15.65 18.09
CA LEU A 4 -17.19 14.93 17.92
C LEU A 4 -16.88 14.05 19.13
N SER A 5 -16.93 14.61 20.34
CA SER A 5 -16.63 13.86 21.57
C SER A 5 -17.61 12.71 21.80
N GLU A 6 -18.88 12.87 21.41
CA GLU A 6 -19.90 11.83 21.52
C GLU A 6 -19.62 10.67 20.55
N VAL A 7 -19.34 10.96 19.28
CA VAL A 7 -18.96 9.95 18.28
C VAL A 7 -17.70 9.21 18.72
N CYS A 8 -16.66 9.93 19.15
CA CYS A 8 -15.42 9.31 19.63
C CYS A 8 -15.67 8.38 20.83
N ARG A 9 -16.55 8.76 21.77
CA ARG A 9 -16.91 7.90 22.91
C ARG A 9 -17.62 6.62 22.46
N GLN A 10 -18.62 6.73 21.57
CA GLN A 10 -19.37 5.58 21.03
C GLN A 10 -18.44 4.62 20.28
N VAL A 11 -17.53 5.16 19.45
CA VAL A 11 -16.53 4.37 18.74
C VAL A 11 -15.59 3.69 19.74
N LEU A 12 -15.07 4.40 20.74
CA LEU A 12 -14.19 3.84 21.78
C LEU A 12 -14.83 2.66 22.51
N GLU A 13 -16.10 2.76 22.89
CA GLU A 13 -16.85 1.67 23.53
C GLU A 13 -16.92 0.42 22.64
N ARG A 14 -17.02 0.62 21.32
CA ARG A 14 -17.07 -0.46 20.34
C ARG A 14 -15.71 -1.10 20.05
N ILE A 15 -14.65 -0.29 19.98
CA ILE A 15 -13.30 -0.75 19.56
C ILE A 15 -12.38 -1.13 20.72
N THR A 16 -12.71 -0.80 21.96
CA THR A 16 -11.85 -1.11 23.10
C THR A 16 -12.01 -2.58 23.50
N PRO A 17 -10.92 -3.35 23.58
CA PRO A 17 -10.98 -4.72 24.06
C PRO A 17 -11.54 -4.82 25.48
N THR A 18 -12.44 -5.78 25.69
CA THR A 18 -13.02 -6.06 27.00
C THR A 18 -11.99 -6.66 27.96
N ARG A 19 -12.28 -6.64 29.26
CA ARG A 19 -11.41 -7.27 30.28
C ARG A 19 -11.23 -8.77 30.03
N ASP A 20 -12.30 -9.46 29.62
CA ASP A 20 -12.27 -10.89 29.36
C ASP A 20 -11.46 -11.23 28.10
N GLU A 21 -11.57 -10.43 27.04
CA GLU A 21 -10.73 -10.58 25.84
C GLU A 21 -9.25 -10.38 26.17
N ARG A 22 -8.91 -9.31 26.92
CA ARG A 22 -7.53 -9.08 27.37
C ARG A 22 -7.00 -10.24 28.19
N LYS A 23 -7.78 -10.74 29.15
CA LYS A 23 -7.39 -11.88 30.01
C LYS A 23 -7.13 -13.12 29.17
N ARG A 24 -8.04 -13.46 28.25
CA ARG A 24 -7.92 -14.63 27.37
C ARG A 24 -6.65 -14.56 26.52
N VAL A 25 -6.42 -13.42 25.87
CA VAL A 25 -5.22 -13.21 25.03
C VAL A 25 -3.95 -13.37 25.85
N LEU A 26 -3.86 -12.75 27.03
CA LEU A 26 -2.68 -12.83 27.88
C LEU A 26 -2.41 -14.26 28.38
N GLU A 27 -3.44 -15.05 28.66
CA GLU A 27 -3.30 -16.47 29.00
C GLU A 27 -2.75 -17.30 27.83
N ILE A 28 -3.21 -17.05 26.60
CA ILE A 28 -2.69 -17.73 25.40
C ILE A 28 -1.24 -17.30 25.15
N VAL A 29 -0.95 -15.99 25.19
CA VAL A 29 0.41 -15.44 25.03
C VAL A 29 1.36 -16.03 26.06
N GLY A 30 0.97 -16.07 27.34
CA GLY A 30 1.80 -16.63 28.41
C GLY A 30 2.15 -18.10 28.15
N ARG A 31 1.17 -18.90 27.68
CA ARG A 31 1.43 -20.29 27.26
C ARG A 31 2.39 -20.37 26.08
N MET A 32 2.25 -19.51 25.07
CA MET A 32 3.13 -19.52 23.90
C MET A 32 4.56 -19.08 24.25
N ILE A 33 4.73 -18.05 25.07
CA ILE A 33 6.03 -17.62 25.60
C ILE A 33 6.72 -18.76 26.36
N ALA A 34 5.98 -19.47 27.22
CA ALA A 34 6.51 -20.63 27.95
C ALA A 34 6.95 -21.75 26.99
N LYS A 35 6.14 -22.07 25.98
CA LYS A 35 6.50 -23.07 24.95
C LYS A 35 7.73 -22.68 24.15
N VAL A 36 7.89 -21.39 23.79
CA VAL A 36 9.08 -20.90 23.08
C VAL A 36 10.32 -21.09 23.94
N ALA A 37 10.25 -20.74 25.23
CA ALA A 37 11.36 -20.92 26.17
C ALA A 37 11.73 -22.40 26.36
N GLU A 38 10.73 -23.28 26.51
CA GLU A 38 10.92 -24.73 26.62
C GLU A 38 11.57 -25.31 25.36
N ALA A 39 11.02 -25.00 24.17
CA ALA A 39 11.52 -25.46 22.89
C ALA A 39 12.98 -25.02 22.64
N ALA A 40 13.33 -23.80 23.04
CA ALA A 40 14.69 -23.30 22.94
C ALA A 40 15.64 -24.01 23.92
N GLY A 41 15.20 -24.24 25.16
CA GLY A 41 15.97 -24.97 26.16
C GLY A 41 16.30 -26.41 25.73
N GLU A 42 15.33 -27.11 25.14
CA GLU A 42 15.54 -28.46 24.58
C GLU A 42 16.52 -28.48 23.40
N LEU A 43 16.64 -27.37 22.67
CA LEU A 43 17.60 -27.20 21.57
C LEU A 43 18.96 -26.66 22.05
N GLY A 44 19.13 -26.37 23.34
CA GLY A 44 20.34 -25.76 23.89
C GLY A 44 20.57 -24.32 23.41
N VAL A 45 19.51 -23.61 23.04
CA VAL A 45 19.57 -22.27 22.45
C VAL A 45 19.18 -21.23 23.51
N THR A 46 19.96 -20.15 23.61
CA THR A 46 19.61 -19.02 24.48
C THR A 46 18.69 -18.08 23.72
N VAL A 47 17.44 -17.98 24.16
CA VAL A 47 16.45 -17.05 23.58
C VAL A 47 15.56 -16.47 24.67
N LYS A 48 15.19 -15.21 24.52
CA LYS A 48 14.22 -14.54 25.38
C LYS A 48 12.95 -14.23 24.60
N PRO A 49 11.87 -15.03 24.76
CA PRO A 49 10.59 -14.71 24.14
C PRO A 49 9.98 -13.43 24.75
N MET A 50 9.44 -12.57 23.89
CA MET A 50 8.87 -11.28 24.27
C MET A 50 7.61 -10.98 23.45
N LEU A 51 6.52 -10.61 24.12
CA LEU A 51 5.36 -10.03 23.44
C LEU A 51 5.72 -8.60 23.01
N VAL A 52 5.51 -8.29 21.73
CA VAL A 52 5.68 -6.93 21.18
C VAL A 52 4.41 -6.49 20.47
N GLY A 53 4.50 -5.45 19.63
CA GLY A 53 3.38 -5.04 18.79
C GLY A 53 2.24 -4.38 19.57
N SER A 54 1.10 -4.23 18.90
CA SER A 54 -0.05 -3.48 19.45
C SER A 54 -0.64 -4.11 20.70
N MET A 55 -0.52 -5.44 20.85
CA MET A 55 -0.94 -6.15 22.05
C MET A 55 -0.07 -5.84 23.26
N ALA A 56 1.26 -5.86 23.12
CA ALA A 56 2.17 -5.48 24.21
C ALA A 56 1.91 -4.05 24.72
N LYS A 57 1.57 -3.15 23.81
CA LYS A 57 1.33 -1.72 24.08
C LYS A 57 -0.11 -1.43 24.56
N ASP A 58 -1.00 -2.42 24.55
CA ASP A 58 -2.45 -2.27 24.74
C ASP A 58 -3.03 -1.13 23.86
N THR A 59 -2.68 -1.13 22.57
CA THR A 59 -3.18 -0.19 21.54
C THR A 59 -3.90 -0.90 20.39
N TRP A 60 -4.22 -2.19 20.55
CA TRP A 60 -4.93 -3.01 19.58
C TRP A 60 -6.43 -2.71 19.60
N ILE A 61 -7.08 -2.87 18.44
CA ILE A 61 -8.52 -2.68 18.28
C ILE A 61 -9.21 -4.03 18.54
N LYS A 62 -10.36 -4.01 19.20
CA LYS A 62 -11.20 -5.19 19.39
C LYS A 62 -11.48 -5.88 18.06
N GLY A 63 -11.21 -7.19 18.01
CA GLY A 63 -11.31 -7.99 16.80
C GLY A 63 -10.01 -8.11 16.02
N ASP A 64 -8.97 -7.31 16.33
CA ASP A 64 -7.61 -7.59 15.86
C ASP A 64 -7.13 -8.88 16.52
N GLN A 65 -6.63 -9.80 15.70
CA GLN A 65 -6.25 -11.16 16.08
C GLN A 65 -4.74 -11.40 16.01
N ASP A 66 -3.96 -10.37 15.65
CA ASP A 66 -2.52 -10.48 15.42
C ASP A 66 -1.74 -10.40 16.74
N VAL A 67 -0.82 -11.34 16.94
CA VAL A 67 0.01 -11.48 18.14
C VAL A 67 1.47 -11.67 17.77
N ASP A 68 2.28 -10.66 18.07
CA ASP A 68 3.71 -10.68 17.76
C ASP A 68 4.53 -11.23 18.95
N ILE A 69 5.11 -12.42 18.80
CA ILE A 69 6.07 -12.98 19.76
C ILE A 69 7.47 -12.93 19.15
N PHE A 70 8.30 -12.06 19.70
CA PHE A 70 9.69 -11.92 19.28
C PHE A 70 10.57 -12.87 20.09
N MET A 71 11.41 -13.62 19.37
CA MET A 71 12.46 -14.48 19.91
C MET A 71 13.75 -13.68 19.93
N VAL A 72 14.12 -13.13 21.08
CA VAL A 72 15.29 -12.26 21.22
C VAL A 72 16.54 -13.10 21.46
N PHE A 73 17.45 -13.10 20.51
CA PHE A 73 18.71 -13.84 20.55
C PHE A 73 19.89 -12.94 20.96
N PRO A 74 20.85 -13.43 21.76
CA PRO A 74 22.10 -12.73 22.01
C PRO A 74 22.88 -12.42 20.71
N GLN A 75 23.68 -11.35 20.71
CA GLN A 75 24.48 -10.95 19.54
C GLN A 75 25.65 -11.91 19.21
N THR A 76 25.87 -12.95 20.02
CA THR A 76 26.84 -14.01 19.77
C THR A 76 26.45 -14.91 18.60
N TYR A 77 25.16 -14.96 18.26
CA TYR A 77 24.66 -15.71 17.10
C TYR A 77 24.86 -14.92 15.79
N SER A 78 25.04 -15.64 14.69
CA SER A 78 25.08 -15.09 13.34
C SER A 78 23.67 -14.76 12.82
N PHE A 79 23.61 -14.00 11.72
CA PHE A 79 22.35 -13.64 11.07
C PHE A 79 21.61 -14.89 10.55
N GLU A 80 22.35 -15.81 9.94
CA GLU A 80 21.81 -17.07 9.42
C GLU A 80 21.33 -17.99 10.54
N GLU A 81 22.09 -18.06 11.65
CA GLU A 81 21.77 -18.92 12.79
C GLU A 81 20.42 -18.54 13.42
N ILE A 82 20.14 -17.25 13.63
CA ILE A 82 18.89 -16.82 14.27
C ILE A 82 17.66 -17.10 13.38
N GLY A 83 17.81 -17.00 12.06
CA GLY A 83 16.74 -17.33 11.12
C GLY A 83 16.41 -18.83 11.17
N GLU A 84 17.43 -19.68 11.09
CA GLU A 84 17.25 -21.14 11.13
C GLU A 84 16.74 -21.63 12.50
N LEU A 85 17.36 -21.16 13.59
CA LEU A 85 16.98 -21.55 14.96
C LEU A 85 15.60 -21.00 15.32
N GLY A 86 15.29 -19.76 14.93
CA GLY A 86 13.99 -19.15 15.11
C GLY A 86 12.88 -19.96 14.45
N LEU A 87 13.04 -20.34 13.18
CA LEU A 87 12.09 -21.22 12.50
C LEU A 87 11.96 -22.59 13.16
N LYS A 88 13.06 -23.22 13.58
CA LYS A 88 13.05 -24.51 14.27
C LYS A 88 12.26 -24.44 15.58
N ILE A 89 12.49 -23.40 16.38
CA ILE A 89 11.75 -23.15 17.63
C ILE A 89 10.27 -22.92 17.33
N ALA A 90 9.95 -22.02 16.41
CA ALA A 90 8.57 -21.70 16.06
C ALA A 90 7.80 -22.94 15.56
N ARG A 91 8.39 -23.74 14.66
CA ARG A 91 7.79 -25.00 14.18
C ARG A 91 7.54 -25.99 15.33
N LYS A 92 8.42 -26.02 16.34
CA LYS A 92 8.21 -26.88 17.53
C LYS A 92 7.03 -26.38 18.37
N VAL A 93 6.93 -25.08 18.59
CA VAL A 93 5.86 -24.43 19.36
C VAL A 93 4.49 -24.64 18.72
N THR A 94 4.41 -24.57 17.40
CA THR A 94 3.17 -24.72 16.63
C THR A 94 2.83 -26.17 16.27
N GLY A 95 3.71 -27.13 16.61
CA GLY A 95 3.54 -28.54 16.24
C GLY A 95 3.64 -28.77 14.73
N GLY A 96 4.45 -27.97 14.03
CA GLY A 96 4.68 -28.04 12.60
C GLY A 96 3.61 -27.35 11.74
N ARG A 97 2.64 -26.69 12.36
CA ARG A 97 1.62 -25.89 11.66
C ARG A 97 2.10 -24.46 11.44
N GLY A 98 1.59 -23.80 10.42
CA GLY A 98 1.92 -22.42 10.09
C GLY A 98 2.62 -22.28 8.76
N GLU A 99 2.72 -21.04 8.32
CA GLU A 99 3.32 -20.64 7.05
C GLU A 99 4.60 -19.85 7.32
N GLU A 100 5.65 -20.18 6.58
CA GLU A 100 6.88 -19.41 6.64
C GLU A 100 6.71 -18.13 5.82
N GLN A 101 6.96 -17.02 6.49
CA GLN A 101 6.94 -15.69 5.92
C GLN A 101 8.36 -15.13 5.92
N TYR A 102 8.57 -14.09 5.11
CA TYR A 102 9.89 -13.48 4.97
C TYR A 102 9.79 -11.96 5.06
N ALA A 103 10.54 -11.40 6.02
CA ALA A 103 10.81 -9.96 6.12
C ALA A 103 12.31 -9.74 5.93
N GLU A 104 13.06 -9.48 7.00
CA GLU A 104 14.54 -9.54 7.00
C GLU A 104 15.03 -10.95 7.34
N HIS A 105 14.40 -11.54 8.35
CA HIS A 105 14.56 -12.93 8.74
C HIS A 105 13.34 -13.73 8.31
N PRO A 106 13.49 -15.02 8.00
CA PRO A 106 12.34 -15.89 7.90
C PRO A 106 11.69 -16.02 9.29
N TYR A 107 10.37 -15.97 9.32
CA TYR A 107 9.56 -16.12 10.53
C TYR A 107 8.37 -17.03 10.24
N LEU A 108 7.71 -17.49 11.30
CA LEU A 108 6.56 -18.40 11.16
C LEU A 108 5.30 -17.69 11.63
N THR A 109 4.27 -17.70 10.79
CA THR A 109 2.92 -17.27 11.11
C THR A 109 2.03 -18.49 11.34
N ALA A 110 1.29 -18.55 12.43
CA ALA A 110 0.39 -19.67 12.71
C ALA A 110 -0.90 -19.24 13.43
N GLU A 111 -2.04 -19.83 13.04
CA GLU A 111 -3.30 -19.66 13.77
C GLU A 111 -3.34 -20.57 15.00
N ILE A 112 -3.57 -19.96 16.17
CA ILE A 112 -3.66 -20.64 17.46
C ILE A 112 -4.86 -20.08 18.23
N GLU A 113 -5.85 -20.93 18.47
CA GLU A 113 -7.05 -20.61 19.25
C GLU A 113 -7.80 -19.34 18.76
N GLY A 114 -7.80 -19.11 17.45
CA GLY A 114 -8.47 -17.97 16.81
C GLY A 114 -7.64 -16.68 16.76
N TYR A 115 -6.33 -16.76 17.03
CA TYR A 115 -5.38 -15.66 16.91
C TYR A 115 -4.25 -16.03 15.95
N THR A 116 -3.77 -15.06 15.19
CA THR A 116 -2.64 -15.21 14.27
C THR A 116 -1.36 -14.83 15.03
N PHE A 117 -0.50 -15.81 15.28
CA PHE A 117 0.77 -15.60 15.95
C PHE A 117 1.92 -15.49 14.96
N ASP A 118 2.70 -14.43 15.06
CA ASP A 118 3.96 -14.26 14.36
C ASP A 118 5.12 -14.51 15.33
N PHE A 119 5.93 -15.53 15.03
CA PHE A 119 7.12 -15.90 15.80
C PHE A 119 8.38 -15.38 15.09
N VAL A 120 8.83 -14.20 15.49
CA VAL A 120 9.87 -13.45 14.75
C VAL A 120 11.21 -13.50 15.48
N PRO A 121 12.29 -14.04 14.89
CA PRO A 121 13.63 -13.95 15.47
C PRO A 121 14.19 -12.52 15.32
N CYS A 122 14.89 -12.05 16.35
CA CYS A 122 15.59 -10.77 16.33
C CYS A 122 16.81 -10.80 17.27
N PHE A 123 17.72 -9.85 17.11
CA PHE A 123 18.84 -9.67 18.02
C PHE A 123 18.48 -8.84 19.25
N GLU A 124 19.12 -9.17 20.36
CA GLU A 124 19.14 -8.33 21.55
C GLU A 124 19.96 -7.07 21.28
N VAL A 125 19.30 -5.92 21.34
CA VAL A 125 19.91 -4.61 21.14
C VAL A 125 19.51 -3.67 22.28
N GLU A 126 20.48 -2.89 22.75
CA GLU A 126 20.23 -1.86 23.78
C GLU A 126 19.76 -0.54 23.16
N ASP A 127 20.34 -0.20 22.00
CA ASP A 127 20.07 1.04 21.27
C ASP A 127 20.17 0.84 19.74
N ALA A 128 19.80 1.88 18.98
CA ALA A 128 19.77 1.84 17.52
C ALA A 128 21.15 1.73 16.84
N ALA A 129 22.26 2.02 17.53
CA ALA A 129 23.60 1.86 16.96
C ALA A 129 24.01 0.38 16.84
N GLN A 130 23.34 -0.51 17.59
CA GLN A 130 23.62 -1.95 17.61
C GLN A 130 22.73 -2.76 16.65
N LEU A 131 21.83 -2.11 15.90
CA LEU A 131 20.91 -2.79 14.99
C LEU A 131 21.65 -3.61 13.93
N ARG A 132 21.26 -4.87 13.79
CA ARG A 132 21.74 -5.77 12.73
C ARG A 132 20.68 -6.01 11.65
N SER A 133 19.41 -5.86 12.00
CA SER A 133 18.27 -5.99 11.12
C SER A 133 17.21 -4.94 11.41
N SER A 134 16.24 -4.77 10.49
CA SER A 134 15.15 -3.81 10.68
C SER A 134 14.23 -4.19 11.85
N VAL A 135 14.10 -5.48 12.15
CA VAL A 135 13.18 -6.03 13.16
C VAL A 135 13.71 -5.87 14.59
N ASP A 136 15.03 -5.74 14.77
CA ASP A 136 15.66 -5.51 16.09
C ASP A 136 15.20 -4.19 16.73
N ARG A 137 14.63 -3.26 15.94
CA ARG A 137 14.03 -2.02 16.45
C ARG A 137 12.70 -2.23 17.18
N THR A 138 11.96 -3.29 16.87
CA THR A 138 10.60 -3.48 17.39
C THR A 138 10.55 -3.58 18.92
N PRO A 139 11.48 -4.26 19.62
CA PRO A 139 11.59 -4.17 21.08
C PRO A 139 11.84 -2.74 21.59
N LEU A 140 12.70 -1.97 20.93
CA LEU A 140 12.97 -0.57 21.29
C LEU A 140 11.73 0.31 21.10
N HIS A 141 11.02 0.17 19.98
CA HIS A 141 9.74 0.84 19.74
C HIS A 141 8.71 0.50 20.82
N THR A 142 8.60 -0.79 21.18
CA THR A 142 7.67 -1.25 22.21
C THR A 142 7.98 -0.59 23.56
N ARG A 143 9.25 -0.56 23.96
CA ARG A 143 9.71 0.10 25.18
C ARG A 143 9.40 1.61 25.15
N TYR A 144 9.71 2.29 24.05
CA TYR A 144 9.48 3.71 23.89
C TYR A 144 8.00 4.06 23.98
N VAL A 145 7.12 3.32 23.30
CA VAL A 145 5.67 3.59 23.36
C VAL A 145 5.12 3.35 24.76
N LEU A 146 5.53 2.26 25.43
CA LEU A 146 5.09 1.97 26.80
C LEU A 146 5.51 3.04 27.80
N SER A 147 6.69 3.66 27.64
CA SER A 147 7.14 4.73 28.54
C SER A 147 6.47 6.08 28.30
N HIS A 148 5.78 6.26 27.17
CA HIS A 148 5.17 7.53 26.77
C HIS A 148 3.63 7.47 26.64
N MET A 149 3.00 6.31 26.87
CA MET A 149 1.56 6.15 26.76
C MET A 149 0.90 5.71 28.08
N ASP A 150 -0.02 6.55 28.55
CA ASP A 150 -0.99 6.21 29.59
C ASP A 150 -2.26 5.56 29.01
N GLU A 151 -3.23 5.23 29.86
CA GLU A 151 -4.50 4.62 29.42
C GLU A 151 -5.31 5.53 28.47
N HIS A 152 -5.24 6.85 28.68
CA HIS A 152 -5.92 7.82 27.82
C HIS A 152 -5.34 7.81 26.41
N LEU A 153 -4.03 7.97 26.26
CA LEU A 153 -3.34 7.96 24.97
C LEU A 153 -3.51 6.64 24.22
N ARG A 154 -3.63 5.50 24.94
CA ARG A 154 -3.95 4.21 24.31
C ARG A 154 -5.34 4.20 23.69
N GLY A 155 -6.32 4.85 24.32
CA GLY A 155 -7.66 5.06 23.74
C GLY A 155 -7.59 5.93 22.48
N GLU A 156 -6.90 7.06 22.56
CA GLU A 156 -6.71 7.98 21.43
C GLU A 156 -6.00 7.31 20.23
N ALA A 157 -4.99 6.46 20.51
CA ALA A 157 -4.30 5.69 19.46
C ALA A 157 -5.23 4.67 18.80
N ARG A 158 -6.12 4.00 19.55
CA ARG A 158 -7.13 3.10 18.98
C ARG A 158 -8.11 3.85 18.08
N LEU A 159 -8.56 5.03 18.50
CA LEU A 159 -9.41 5.90 17.67
C LEU A 159 -8.70 6.25 16.35
N LEU A 160 -7.45 6.68 16.40
CA LEU A 160 -6.69 7.03 15.21
C LEU A 160 -6.54 5.83 14.25
N LYS A 161 -6.20 4.65 14.80
CA LYS A 161 -6.11 3.41 14.02
C LYS A 161 -7.45 3.04 13.40
N ALA A 162 -8.55 3.11 14.16
CA ALA A 162 -9.89 2.75 13.68
C ALA A 162 -10.35 3.73 12.58
N PHE A 163 -10.08 5.02 12.76
CA PHE A 163 -10.35 6.05 11.75
C PHE A 163 -9.58 5.75 10.46
N MET A 164 -8.27 5.54 10.56
CA MET A 164 -7.42 5.23 9.40
C MET A 164 -7.82 3.93 8.70
N LYS A 165 -8.24 2.89 9.45
CA LYS A 165 -8.80 1.65 8.90
C LYS A 165 -10.10 1.93 8.15
N GLY A 166 -11.03 2.67 8.76
CA GLY A 166 -12.32 3.01 8.15
C GLY A 166 -12.19 3.84 6.88
N ILE A 167 -11.22 4.75 6.80
CA ILE A 167 -10.99 5.55 5.59
C ILE A 167 -10.07 4.88 4.56
N GLY A 168 -9.50 3.71 4.87
CA GLY A 168 -8.67 2.92 3.95
C GLY A 168 -7.22 3.38 3.80
N VAL A 169 -6.66 4.06 4.81
CA VAL A 169 -5.26 4.55 4.81
C VAL A 169 -4.38 3.87 5.87
N TYR A 170 -4.90 2.91 6.63
CA TYR A 170 -4.13 2.14 7.62
C TYR A 170 -3.40 0.97 6.97
N GLY A 171 -2.11 0.81 7.27
CA GLY A 171 -1.24 -0.22 6.71
C GLY A 171 -0.03 0.39 6.01
N ALA A 172 1.16 -0.15 6.27
CA ALA A 172 2.42 0.31 5.69
C ALA A 172 2.94 -0.60 4.56
N GLU A 173 2.27 -1.72 4.32
CA GLU A 173 2.50 -2.62 3.20
C GLU A 173 2.32 -1.89 1.86
N LEU A 174 2.99 -2.36 0.80
CA LEU A 174 3.00 -1.71 -0.51
C LEU A 174 1.62 -1.66 -1.17
N LYS A 175 0.72 -2.57 -0.79
CA LYS A 175 -0.68 -2.58 -1.22
C LYS A 175 -1.41 -1.30 -0.82
N VAL A 176 -1.18 -0.81 0.41
CA VAL A 176 -1.88 0.36 0.94
C VAL A 176 -1.04 1.62 0.79
N GLY A 177 0.26 1.56 1.14
CA GLY A 177 1.16 2.70 1.15
C GLY A 177 0.70 3.80 2.12
N GLY A 178 0.25 3.40 3.31
CA GLY A 178 -0.41 4.24 4.31
C GLY A 178 0.32 4.27 5.66
N PHE A 179 -0.46 4.42 6.73
CA PHE A 179 0.03 4.68 8.09
C PHE A 179 0.16 3.38 8.90
N SER A 180 1.36 3.11 9.43
CA SER A 180 1.59 1.95 10.31
C SER A 180 0.99 2.16 11.71
N GLY A 181 0.75 1.07 12.44
CA GLY A 181 0.31 1.12 13.83
C GLY A 181 1.30 1.88 14.74
N TYR A 182 2.60 1.73 14.52
CA TYR A 182 3.63 2.49 15.24
C TYR A 182 3.58 3.98 14.90
N LEU A 183 3.40 4.33 13.63
CA LEU A 183 3.23 5.74 13.23
C LEU A 183 2.00 6.37 13.89
N CYS A 184 0.88 5.65 13.99
CA CYS A 184 -0.31 6.12 14.70
C CYS A 184 0.01 6.43 16.17
N GLU A 185 0.78 5.57 16.82
CA GLU A 185 1.19 5.75 18.21
C GLU A 185 2.11 6.97 18.39
N LEU A 186 3.10 7.15 17.51
CA LEU A 186 3.99 8.32 17.53
C LEU A 186 3.22 9.64 17.33
N LEU A 187 2.29 9.67 16.38
CA LEU A 187 1.43 10.84 16.16
C LEU A 187 0.59 11.14 17.40
N THR A 188 0.04 10.10 18.03
CA THR A 188 -0.75 10.26 19.26
C THR A 188 0.10 10.77 20.42
N ILE A 189 1.31 10.24 20.61
CA ILE A 189 2.28 10.74 21.61
C ILE A 189 2.59 12.22 21.35
N ARG A 190 2.85 12.59 20.09
CA ARG A 190 3.24 13.95 19.73
C ARG A 190 2.13 14.98 19.96
N TYR A 191 0.88 14.63 19.66
CA TYR A 191 -0.24 15.58 19.63
C TYR A 191 -1.21 15.43 20.81
N GLY A 192 -1.11 14.35 21.59
CA GLY A 192 -1.83 14.14 22.84
C GLY A 192 -3.27 13.62 22.72
N SER A 193 -3.92 13.78 21.56
CA SER A 193 -5.25 13.21 21.31
C SER A 193 -5.52 12.98 19.83
N PHE A 194 -6.47 12.09 19.52
CA PHE A 194 -6.97 11.82 18.17
C PHE A 194 -7.42 13.11 17.48
N GLU A 195 -8.23 13.92 18.17
CA GLU A 195 -8.69 15.20 17.62
C GLU A 195 -7.52 16.14 17.29
N SER A 196 -6.51 16.21 18.17
CA SER A 196 -5.33 17.05 17.95
C SER A 196 -4.49 16.57 16.77
N VAL A 197 -4.38 15.25 16.57
CA VAL A 197 -3.74 14.67 15.37
C VAL A 197 -4.47 15.14 14.10
N LEU A 198 -5.81 15.05 14.06
CA LEU A 198 -6.58 15.48 12.89
C LEU A 198 -6.40 16.98 12.60
N ARG A 199 -6.51 17.82 13.64
CA ARG A 199 -6.33 19.27 13.51
C ARG A 199 -4.92 19.63 13.02
N ALA A 200 -3.90 18.92 13.49
CA ALA A 200 -2.54 19.09 12.98
C ALA A 200 -2.42 18.62 11.52
N ALA A 201 -3.00 17.46 11.20
CA ALA A 201 -2.92 16.84 9.88
C ALA A 201 -3.46 17.73 8.76
N VAL A 202 -4.60 18.37 8.99
CA VAL A 202 -5.19 19.34 8.05
C VAL A 202 -4.19 20.43 7.65
N ASN A 203 -3.33 20.85 8.58
CA ASN A 203 -2.36 21.92 8.41
C ASN A 203 -0.97 21.44 7.94
N TRP A 204 -0.71 20.14 7.87
CA TRP A 204 0.59 19.61 7.41
C TRP A 204 0.92 20.08 5.99
N ARG A 205 2.15 20.56 5.80
CA ARG A 205 2.64 21.00 4.49
C ARG A 205 3.31 19.83 3.76
N ARG A 206 3.74 20.06 2.51
CA ARG A 206 4.57 19.07 1.80
C ARG A 206 5.88 18.88 2.59
N GLN A 207 6.26 17.63 2.81
CA GLN A 207 7.44 17.27 3.61
C GLN A 207 7.38 17.87 5.02
N GLU A 208 6.21 17.79 5.66
CA GLU A 208 6.06 18.11 7.07
C GLU A 208 7.01 17.24 7.90
N VAL A 209 7.70 17.87 8.86
CA VAL A 209 8.68 17.20 9.73
C VAL A 209 8.15 17.14 11.14
N ILE A 210 8.06 15.94 11.68
CA ILE A 210 7.67 15.67 13.06
C ILE A 210 8.84 14.95 13.73
N ASP A 211 9.54 15.67 14.60
CA ASP A 211 10.64 15.15 15.41
C ASP A 211 10.26 15.30 16.89
N ILE A 212 9.89 14.19 17.53
CA ILE A 212 9.35 14.16 18.90
C ILE A 212 10.46 14.44 19.91
N GLU A 213 11.61 13.80 19.73
CA GLU A 213 12.78 13.91 20.61
C GLU A 213 13.70 15.08 20.24
N ARG A 214 13.42 15.78 19.13
CA ARG A 214 14.24 16.91 18.63
C ARG A 214 15.68 16.47 18.36
N HIS A 215 15.85 15.31 17.72
CA HIS A 215 17.14 14.80 17.26
C HIS A 215 17.84 15.76 16.29
N TYR A 216 17.07 16.60 15.60
CA TYR A 216 17.59 17.60 14.67
C TYR A 216 17.25 19.02 15.11
N ASP A 217 18.29 19.84 15.37
CA ASP A 217 18.13 21.27 15.67
C ASP A 217 17.59 22.07 14.47
N ASP A 218 17.89 21.62 13.26
CA ASP A 218 17.51 22.26 12.00
C ASP A 218 16.45 21.39 11.28
N PRO A 219 15.20 21.87 11.13
CA PRO A 219 14.14 21.12 10.47
C PRO A 219 14.38 20.88 8.97
N GLU A 220 15.33 21.58 8.34
CA GLU A 220 15.72 21.32 6.95
C GLU A 220 16.61 20.08 6.81
N LYS A 221 17.31 19.65 7.87
CA LYS A 221 18.16 18.44 7.82
C LYS A 221 17.34 17.18 7.52
N PRO A 222 16.24 16.87 8.24
CA PRO A 222 15.39 15.73 7.90
C PRO A 222 14.85 15.77 6.48
N ARG A 223 14.49 16.96 5.96
CA ARG A 223 13.98 17.12 4.57
C ARG A 223 15.01 16.77 3.51
N LYS A 224 16.30 17.00 3.79
CA LYS A 224 17.40 16.64 2.90
C LYS A 224 17.75 15.16 2.99
N ILE A 225 17.55 14.54 4.15
CA ILE A 225 17.84 13.11 4.39
C ILE A 225 16.70 12.24 3.83
N PHE A 226 15.45 12.65 4.04
CA PHE A 226 14.28 11.85 3.70
C PHE A 226 13.48 12.48 2.56
N SER A 227 13.41 11.77 1.43
CA SER A 227 12.53 12.11 0.32
C SER A 227 11.16 11.45 0.49
N ALA A 228 10.32 11.99 1.38
CA ALA A 228 8.98 11.49 1.67
C ALA A 228 7.94 12.61 1.80
N SER A 229 6.65 12.27 1.62
CA SER A 229 5.52 13.22 1.71
C SER A 229 5.33 13.73 3.15
N LEU A 230 5.55 12.85 4.13
CA LEU A 230 5.52 13.09 5.56
C LEU A 230 6.81 12.51 6.17
N ILE A 231 7.45 13.26 7.05
CA ILE A 231 8.69 12.87 7.71
C ILE A 231 8.42 12.83 9.21
N VAL A 232 8.37 11.62 9.77
CA VAL A 232 8.30 11.42 11.22
C VAL A 232 9.60 10.75 11.63
N VAL A 233 10.49 11.52 12.26
CA VAL A 233 11.78 11.03 12.74
C VAL A 233 11.51 9.99 13.82
N ASP A 234 12.07 8.80 13.65
CA ASP A 234 11.89 7.74 14.63
C ASP A 234 12.61 8.11 15.93
N PRO A 235 11.90 8.17 17.07
CA PRO A 235 12.51 8.58 18.33
C PRO A 235 13.64 7.66 18.79
N VAL A 236 13.64 6.38 18.40
CA VAL A 236 14.70 5.43 18.77
C VAL A 236 15.84 5.38 17.75
N ASP A 237 15.61 5.81 16.50
CA ASP A 237 16.57 5.74 15.39
C ASP A 237 16.44 6.99 14.49
N PRO A 238 17.22 8.07 14.76
CA PRO A 238 17.10 9.33 14.03
C PRO A 238 17.30 9.20 12.51
N LYS A 239 17.98 8.14 12.05
CA LYS A 239 18.25 7.89 10.64
C LYS A 239 17.07 7.25 9.91
N ARG A 240 15.95 7.01 10.59
CA ARG A 240 14.75 6.38 10.04
C ARG A 240 13.57 7.35 10.02
N ASN A 241 12.83 7.32 8.92
CA ASN A 241 11.51 7.93 8.83
C ASN A 241 10.42 6.87 9.08
N ALA A 242 9.69 7.00 10.19
CA ALA A 242 8.57 6.11 10.53
C ALA A 242 7.37 6.22 9.57
N ALA A 243 7.30 7.29 8.77
CA ALA A 243 6.28 7.53 7.75
C ALA A 243 6.77 7.25 6.31
N ALA A 244 7.90 6.54 6.13
CA ALA A 244 8.48 6.28 4.81
C ALA A 244 7.51 5.59 3.81
N ALA A 245 6.60 4.75 4.30
CA ALA A 245 5.61 4.06 3.49
C ALA A 245 4.42 4.95 3.06
N VAL A 246 4.22 6.09 3.72
CA VAL A 246 3.04 6.95 3.48
C VAL A 246 3.18 7.66 2.13
N THR A 247 2.38 7.22 1.17
CA THR A 247 2.31 7.83 -0.16
C THR A 247 1.64 9.20 -0.11
N GLN A 248 1.91 10.05 -1.10
CA GLN A 248 1.26 11.36 -1.23
C GLN A 248 -0.26 11.23 -1.35
N GLN A 249 -0.75 10.18 -2.01
CA GLN A 249 -2.18 9.92 -2.15
C GLN A 249 -2.82 9.63 -0.78
N ARG A 250 -2.31 8.65 -0.02
CA ARG A 250 -2.86 8.30 1.30
C ARG A 250 -2.77 9.44 2.30
N LEU A 251 -1.70 10.24 2.25
CA LEU A 251 -1.59 11.46 3.05
C LEU A 251 -2.71 12.46 2.71
N SER A 252 -3.00 12.65 1.42
CA SER A 252 -4.02 13.60 0.97
C SER A 252 -5.44 13.12 1.32
N GLU A 253 -5.70 11.82 1.17
CA GLU A 253 -6.95 11.18 1.59
C GLU A 253 -7.17 11.31 3.11
N PHE A 254 -6.12 11.07 3.92
CA PHE A 254 -6.19 11.27 5.37
C PHE A 254 -6.51 12.73 5.73
N LYS A 255 -5.86 13.70 5.09
CA LYS A 255 -6.12 15.13 5.31
C LYS A 255 -7.56 15.52 4.95
N ALA A 256 -8.06 15.04 3.81
CA ALA A 256 -9.43 15.33 3.38
C ALA A 256 -10.45 14.73 4.36
N ALA A 257 -10.28 13.45 4.72
CA ALA A 257 -11.17 12.81 5.69
C ALA A 257 -11.09 13.48 7.08
N ALA A 258 -9.91 13.92 7.51
CA ALA A 258 -9.72 14.64 8.76
C ALA A 258 -10.49 15.98 8.76
N MET A 259 -10.43 16.73 7.65
CA MET A 259 -11.17 17.98 7.49
C MET A 259 -12.68 17.75 7.59
N GLU A 260 -13.21 16.80 6.82
CA GLU A 260 -14.63 16.46 6.77
C GLU A 260 -15.13 15.92 8.12
N PHE A 261 -14.35 15.07 8.80
CA PHE A 261 -14.73 14.55 10.12
C PHE A 261 -14.75 15.64 11.21
N LEU A 262 -13.82 16.61 11.15
CA LEU A 262 -13.79 17.72 12.10
C LEU A 262 -14.98 18.68 11.90
N GLU A 263 -15.53 18.76 10.70
CA GLU A 263 -16.71 19.56 10.36
C GLU A 263 -18.01 18.82 10.70
N GLU A 264 -18.18 17.59 10.21
CA GLU A 264 -19.37 16.75 10.39
C GLU A 264 -19.00 15.35 10.94
N PRO A 265 -18.79 15.22 12.27
CA PRO A 265 -18.42 13.95 12.88
C PRO A 265 -19.48 12.86 12.67
N SER A 266 -19.03 11.66 12.28
CA SER A 266 -19.87 10.48 12.03
C SER A 266 -19.12 9.18 12.27
N GLU A 267 -19.82 8.14 12.73
CA GLU A 267 -19.28 6.77 12.84
C GLU A 267 -18.87 6.18 11.48
N ALA A 268 -19.42 6.67 10.36
CA ALA A 268 -19.13 6.18 9.01
C ALA A 268 -17.66 6.33 8.59
N PHE A 269 -16.91 7.24 9.23
CA PHE A 269 -15.47 7.37 9.01
C PHE A 269 -14.66 6.22 9.64
N PHE A 270 -15.20 5.60 10.69
CA PHE A 270 -14.58 4.46 11.37
C PHE A 270 -15.12 3.14 10.83
N PHE A 271 -16.41 3.12 10.49
CA PHE A 271 -17.13 1.94 10.02
C PHE A 271 -17.94 2.31 8.76
N PRO A 272 -17.28 2.48 7.60
CA PRO A 272 -18.00 2.81 6.38
C PRO A 272 -19.00 1.69 6.04
N PRO A 273 -20.18 2.03 5.50
CA PRO A 273 -21.15 1.03 5.11
C PRO A 273 -20.56 0.14 4.01
N LYS A 274 -20.73 -1.18 4.16
CA LYS A 274 -20.38 -2.12 3.09
C LYS A 274 -21.23 -1.78 1.86
N ARG A 275 -20.58 -1.56 0.71
CA ARG A 275 -21.28 -1.29 -0.54
C ARG A 275 -21.67 -2.61 -1.19
N THR A 276 -22.91 -2.71 -1.61
CA THR A 276 -23.38 -3.81 -2.45
C THR A 276 -22.74 -3.65 -3.83
N PRO A 277 -22.14 -4.69 -4.40
CA PRO A 277 -21.67 -4.64 -5.78
C PRO A 277 -22.80 -4.34 -6.75
N LEU A 278 -22.48 -3.63 -7.83
CA LEU A 278 -23.44 -3.40 -8.91
C LEU A 278 -23.85 -4.72 -9.54
N THR A 279 -25.11 -4.83 -9.98
CA THR A 279 -25.49 -5.94 -10.86
C THR A 279 -24.78 -5.83 -12.20
N VAL A 280 -24.79 -6.92 -12.97
CA VAL A 280 -24.21 -6.95 -14.33
C VAL A 280 -24.83 -5.87 -15.23
N GLU A 281 -26.14 -5.68 -15.14
CA GLU A 281 -26.89 -4.69 -15.90
C GLU A 281 -26.54 -3.26 -15.47
N GLU A 282 -26.43 -3.01 -14.16
CA GLU A 282 -26.06 -1.71 -13.62
C GLU A 282 -24.62 -1.33 -14.00
N LEU A 283 -23.69 -2.28 -13.89
CA LEU A 283 -22.30 -2.11 -14.29
C LEU A 283 -22.21 -1.74 -15.77
N SER A 284 -22.85 -2.55 -16.63
CA SER A 284 -22.93 -2.33 -18.07
C SER A 284 -23.54 -0.96 -18.42
N SER A 285 -24.63 -0.56 -17.77
CA SER A 285 -25.23 0.77 -17.97
C SER A 285 -24.26 1.88 -17.62
N ARG A 286 -23.62 1.81 -16.45
CA ARG A 286 -22.66 2.84 -16.01
C ARG A 286 -21.44 2.93 -16.92
N MET A 287 -20.93 1.81 -17.44
CA MET A 287 -19.82 1.82 -18.38
C MET A 287 -20.21 2.54 -19.68
N ARG A 288 -21.41 2.27 -20.23
CA ARG A 288 -21.91 2.94 -21.44
C ARG A 288 -22.17 4.42 -21.24
N GLU A 289 -22.76 4.81 -20.11
CA GLU A 289 -23.10 6.21 -19.78
C GLU A 289 -21.87 7.13 -19.75
N ARG A 290 -20.68 6.58 -19.46
CA ARG A 290 -19.43 7.36 -19.43
C ARG A 290 -18.94 7.78 -20.81
N GLY A 291 -19.31 7.04 -21.87
CA GLY A 291 -18.83 7.30 -23.24
C GLY A 291 -17.31 7.15 -23.43
N THR A 292 -16.63 6.55 -22.45
CA THR A 292 -15.20 6.20 -22.46
C THR A 292 -15.02 4.75 -22.88
N SER A 293 -13.78 4.27 -23.00
CA SER A 293 -13.51 2.86 -23.25
C SER A 293 -12.70 2.27 -22.10
N MET A 294 -13.12 1.14 -21.57
CA MET A 294 -12.40 0.41 -20.53
C MET A 294 -11.66 -0.78 -21.11
N VAL A 295 -10.44 -1.00 -20.66
CA VAL A 295 -9.59 -2.12 -21.08
C VAL A 295 -9.05 -2.83 -19.87
N PHE A 296 -9.15 -4.16 -19.88
CA PHE A 296 -8.80 -5.03 -18.77
C PHE A 296 -7.79 -6.09 -19.21
N VAL A 297 -6.62 -6.13 -18.58
CA VAL A 297 -5.61 -7.18 -18.81
C VAL A 297 -5.67 -8.16 -17.66
N ALA A 298 -6.25 -9.33 -17.88
CA ALA A 298 -6.40 -10.39 -16.89
C ALA A 298 -5.37 -11.50 -17.09
N PHE A 299 -4.71 -11.92 -16.02
CA PHE A 299 -3.69 -12.98 -16.04
C PHE A 299 -3.64 -13.71 -14.69
N LYS A 300 -2.94 -14.84 -14.64
CA LYS A 300 -2.81 -15.63 -13.41
C LYS A 300 -2.00 -14.87 -12.35
N THR A 301 -2.47 -14.85 -11.10
CA THR A 301 -1.76 -14.17 -10.01
C THR A 301 -0.42 -14.88 -9.71
N PRO A 302 0.72 -14.15 -9.72
CA PRO A 302 1.99 -14.70 -9.27
C PRO A 302 1.93 -15.09 -7.78
N LYS A 303 2.29 -16.34 -7.47
CA LYS A 303 2.33 -16.86 -6.09
C LYS A 303 3.67 -16.48 -5.43
N ILE A 304 3.79 -15.21 -5.05
CA ILE A 304 4.95 -14.62 -4.38
C ILE A 304 4.49 -13.79 -3.16
N PRO A 305 5.39 -13.43 -2.23
CA PRO A 305 5.01 -12.63 -1.06
C PRO A 305 4.27 -11.33 -1.45
N PRO A 306 3.23 -10.92 -0.69
CA PRO A 306 2.34 -9.81 -1.06
C PRO A 306 3.06 -8.49 -1.40
N ASP A 307 4.05 -8.08 -0.60
CA ASP A 307 4.77 -6.82 -0.86
C ASP A 307 5.57 -6.89 -2.17
N ASN A 308 6.20 -8.03 -2.46
CA ASN A 308 6.86 -8.21 -3.76
C ASN A 308 5.83 -8.18 -4.89
N LEU A 309 4.71 -8.86 -4.74
CA LEU A 309 3.61 -8.83 -5.71
C LEU A 309 3.17 -7.39 -5.99
N TRP A 310 2.81 -6.60 -4.98
CA TRP A 310 2.34 -5.22 -5.16
C TRP A 310 3.42 -4.32 -5.75
N GLY A 311 4.70 -4.52 -5.41
CA GLY A 311 5.81 -3.84 -6.08
C GLY A 311 5.87 -4.13 -7.60
N GLN A 312 5.67 -5.38 -7.99
CA GLN A 312 5.66 -5.81 -9.40
C GLN A 312 4.40 -5.33 -10.13
N LEU A 313 3.24 -5.34 -9.47
CA LEU A 313 1.98 -4.86 -10.03
C LEU A 313 2.01 -3.35 -10.26
N ASN A 314 2.45 -2.55 -9.29
CA ASN A 314 2.55 -1.09 -9.42
C ASN A 314 3.51 -0.69 -10.55
N ARG A 315 4.66 -1.36 -10.65
CA ARG A 315 5.62 -1.15 -11.75
C ARG A 315 5.00 -1.47 -13.10
N SER A 316 4.32 -2.61 -13.20
CA SER A 316 3.67 -3.08 -14.43
C SER A 316 2.52 -2.15 -14.86
N LEU A 317 1.69 -1.72 -13.91
CA LEU A 317 0.61 -0.76 -14.14
C LEU A 317 1.14 0.56 -14.68
N GLN A 318 2.25 1.08 -14.12
CA GLN A 318 2.93 2.27 -14.64
C GLN A 318 3.50 2.07 -16.04
N ALA A 319 4.12 0.91 -16.30
CA ALA A 319 4.69 0.61 -17.61
C ALA A 319 3.61 0.55 -18.71
N LEU A 320 2.47 -0.10 -18.43
CA LEU A 320 1.32 -0.17 -19.34
C LEU A 320 0.66 1.20 -19.56
N GLN A 321 0.49 1.99 -18.49
CA GLN A 321 0.02 3.39 -18.64
C GLN A 321 0.96 4.18 -19.56
N ASN A 322 2.27 4.14 -19.30
CA ASN A 322 3.26 4.85 -20.10
C ASN A 322 3.24 4.38 -21.57
N LEU A 323 2.99 3.09 -21.82
CA LEU A 323 2.86 2.54 -23.17
C LEU A 323 1.65 3.12 -23.90
N LEU A 324 0.49 3.16 -23.24
CA LEU A 324 -0.75 3.73 -23.78
C LEU A 324 -0.57 5.22 -24.10
N GLU A 325 -0.06 6.00 -23.14
CA GLU A 325 0.13 7.45 -23.27
C GLU A 325 1.17 7.82 -24.34
N LYS A 326 2.28 7.06 -24.45
CA LYS A 326 3.29 7.25 -25.51
C LYS A 326 2.72 7.05 -26.92
N ASN A 327 1.63 6.30 -27.03
CA ASN A 327 0.91 6.05 -28.29
C ASN A 327 -0.34 6.92 -28.44
N ASP A 328 -0.45 8.00 -27.66
CA ASP A 328 -1.55 8.99 -27.66
C ASP A 328 -2.91 8.48 -27.17
N PHE A 329 -2.97 7.31 -26.51
CA PHE A 329 -4.18 6.89 -25.81
C PHE A 329 -4.23 7.60 -24.46
N ARG A 330 -5.16 8.54 -24.30
CA ARG A 330 -5.34 9.29 -23.05
C ARG A 330 -5.97 8.39 -22.00
N VAL A 331 -5.20 8.07 -20.95
CA VAL A 331 -5.68 7.32 -19.79
C VAL A 331 -6.36 8.30 -18.81
N LEU A 332 -7.62 8.05 -18.49
CA LEU A 332 -8.42 8.83 -17.54
C LEU A 332 -8.27 8.29 -16.12
N SER A 333 -8.27 6.97 -15.97
CA SER A 333 -8.08 6.29 -14.69
C SER A 333 -7.37 4.95 -14.90
N ARG A 334 -6.72 4.47 -13.84
CA ARG A 334 -6.04 3.18 -13.82
C ARG A 334 -6.20 2.55 -12.44
N ASP A 335 -6.29 1.24 -12.40
CA ASP A 335 -6.38 0.48 -11.16
C ASP A 335 -5.84 -0.94 -11.35
N VAL A 336 -5.65 -1.66 -10.25
CA VAL A 336 -5.30 -3.08 -10.28
C VAL A 336 -6.07 -3.83 -9.20
N TRP A 337 -6.75 -4.89 -9.63
CA TRP A 337 -7.31 -5.89 -8.73
C TRP A 337 -6.43 -7.14 -8.76
N SER A 338 -6.13 -7.69 -7.58
CA SER A 338 -5.39 -8.95 -7.45
C SER A 338 -6.10 -9.82 -6.42
N GLY A 339 -6.69 -10.91 -6.89
CA GLY A 339 -7.20 -12.00 -6.06
C GLY A 339 -6.26 -13.21 -6.09
N ASP A 340 -6.61 -14.27 -5.37
CA ASP A 340 -5.73 -15.43 -5.21
C ASP A 340 -5.33 -16.08 -6.53
N GLU A 341 -6.26 -16.24 -7.47
CA GLU A 341 -6.03 -16.94 -8.74
C GLU A 341 -5.80 -16.01 -9.93
N GLN A 342 -6.43 -14.83 -9.93
CA GLN A 342 -6.42 -13.92 -11.07
C GLN A 342 -6.10 -12.49 -10.64
N THR A 343 -5.32 -11.80 -11.47
CA THR A 343 -5.02 -10.38 -11.36
C THR A 343 -5.49 -9.67 -12.63
N VAL A 344 -6.05 -8.47 -12.47
CA VAL A 344 -6.62 -7.66 -13.55
C VAL A 344 -6.07 -6.24 -13.46
N PHE A 345 -5.33 -5.80 -14.48
CA PHE A 345 -5.05 -4.37 -14.68
C PHE A 345 -6.25 -3.72 -15.36
N ILE A 346 -6.66 -2.56 -14.85
CA ILE A 346 -7.85 -1.82 -15.29
C ILE A 346 -7.39 -0.47 -15.81
N PHE A 347 -7.79 -0.12 -17.05
CA PHE A 347 -7.55 1.20 -17.63
C PHE A 347 -8.85 1.76 -18.20
N GLU A 348 -9.16 3.01 -17.85
CA GLU A 348 -10.17 3.78 -18.53
C GLU A 348 -9.51 4.75 -19.49
N LEU A 349 -9.87 4.68 -20.77
CA LEU A 349 -9.34 5.50 -21.85
C LEU A 349 -10.41 6.49 -22.31
N GLU A 350 -9.99 7.70 -22.67
CA GLU A 350 -10.88 8.67 -23.33
C GLU A 350 -11.49 8.08 -24.61
N SER A 351 -10.71 7.29 -25.36
CA SER A 351 -11.21 6.46 -26.43
C SER A 351 -10.28 5.29 -26.72
N ARG A 352 -10.84 4.10 -26.94
CA ARG A 352 -10.11 2.94 -27.47
C ARG A 352 -9.63 3.17 -28.89
N ARG A 353 -10.40 3.88 -29.73
CA ARG A 353 -10.12 4.08 -31.15
C ARG A 353 -9.79 5.54 -31.43
N ILE A 354 -8.55 5.80 -31.84
CA ILE A 354 -8.07 7.14 -32.18
C ILE A 354 -7.86 7.27 -33.70
N PRO A 355 -7.92 8.49 -34.27
CA PRO A 355 -7.70 8.69 -35.70
C PRO A 355 -6.35 8.14 -36.19
N ALA A 356 -6.25 7.77 -37.46
CA ALA A 356 -4.99 7.32 -38.06
C ALA A 356 -3.93 8.42 -38.17
N VAL A 357 -4.33 9.68 -38.18
CA VAL A 357 -3.44 10.83 -38.42
C VAL A 357 -2.98 11.49 -37.12
N LYS A 358 -1.66 11.58 -36.93
CA LYS A 358 -1.00 12.28 -35.82
C LYS A 358 -0.26 13.51 -36.33
N ARG A 359 -0.58 14.68 -35.78
CA ARG A 359 0.23 15.89 -36.00
C ARG A 359 1.53 15.80 -35.20
N ARG A 360 2.66 16.00 -35.86
CA ARG A 360 4.00 16.03 -35.25
C ARG A 360 4.63 17.39 -35.46
N ILE A 361 4.94 18.05 -34.35
CA ILE A 361 5.63 19.34 -34.34
C ILE A 361 7.12 19.10 -34.52
N GLY A 362 7.69 19.75 -35.52
CA GLY A 362 9.10 19.77 -35.85
C GLY A 362 9.83 20.96 -35.22
N PRO A 363 11.09 21.18 -35.62
CA PRO A 363 11.88 22.30 -35.14
C PRO A 363 11.37 23.64 -35.71
N PRO A 364 11.72 24.78 -35.08
CA PRO A 364 11.53 26.09 -35.68
C PRO A 364 12.24 26.23 -37.03
N VAL A 365 11.72 27.11 -37.87
CA VAL A 365 12.34 27.47 -39.14
C VAL A 365 13.75 28.06 -38.92
N ALA A 366 14.63 27.89 -39.90
CA ALA A 366 16.00 28.39 -39.89
C ALA A 366 16.89 27.84 -38.75
N THR A 367 16.54 26.66 -38.21
CA THR A 367 17.41 25.94 -37.26
C THR A 367 18.25 24.87 -37.97
N PRO A 368 19.42 24.49 -37.44
CA PRO A 368 20.26 23.43 -38.01
C PRO A 368 19.53 22.08 -38.17
N HIS A 369 18.48 21.83 -37.38
CA HIS A 369 17.72 20.58 -37.37
C HIS A 369 16.63 20.51 -38.45
N GLN A 370 16.31 21.62 -39.12
CA GLN A 370 15.27 21.70 -40.14
C GLN A 370 15.52 20.68 -41.27
N ARG A 371 16.74 20.62 -41.81
CA ARG A 371 17.05 19.79 -42.99
C ARG A 371 16.81 18.31 -42.70
N ARG A 372 17.26 17.82 -41.55
CA ARG A 372 17.05 16.44 -41.09
C ARG A 372 15.56 16.11 -40.90
N PHE A 373 14.77 17.06 -40.42
CA PHE A 373 13.32 16.87 -40.27
C PHE A 373 12.64 16.74 -41.63
N ILE A 374 12.96 17.63 -42.58
CA ILE A 374 12.42 17.60 -43.94
C ILE A 374 12.79 16.27 -44.62
N GLU A 375 14.08 15.90 -44.63
CA GLU A 375 14.57 14.68 -45.28
C GLU A 375 13.88 13.42 -44.73
N LYS A 376 13.66 13.36 -43.41
CA LYS A 376 12.98 12.24 -42.77
C LYS A 376 11.52 12.08 -43.23
N HIS A 377 10.85 13.16 -43.58
CA HIS A 377 9.40 13.19 -43.75
C HIS A 377 8.91 13.42 -45.18
N LEU A 378 9.70 14.10 -46.03
CA LEU A 378 9.29 14.53 -47.37
C LEU A 378 8.81 13.38 -48.26
N ASN A 379 9.46 12.22 -48.17
CA ASN A 379 9.14 11.02 -48.97
C ASN A 379 8.84 9.79 -48.10
N SER A 380 8.55 9.99 -46.81
CA SER A 380 8.27 8.85 -45.93
C SER A 380 6.88 8.30 -46.23
N PRO A 381 6.71 6.97 -46.45
CA PRO A 381 5.39 6.36 -46.63
C PRO A 381 4.45 6.56 -45.44
N SER A 382 5.02 6.86 -44.26
CA SER A 382 4.27 7.16 -43.04
C SER A 382 3.80 8.61 -42.94
N THR A 383 4.24 9.51 -43.83
CA THR A 383 3.81 10.92 -43.84
C THR A 383 2.62 11.08 -44.77
N LEU A 384 1.50 11.51 -44.20
CA LEU A 384 0.22 11.70 -44.91
C LEU A 384 0.10 13.11 -45.50
N SER A 385 0.68 14.11 -44.83
CA SER A 385 0.66 15.51 -45.26
C SER A 385 1.81 16.30 -44.65
N GLY A 386 2.28 17.32 -45.39
CA GLY A 386 3.51 18.06 -45.08
C GLY A 386 4.77 17.35 -45.60
N PRO A 387 5.98 17.80 -45.21
CA PRO A 387 6.26 18.89 -44.27
C PRO A 387 5.72 20.26 -44.73
N ARG A 388 5.10 21.00 -43.82
CA ARG A 388 4.63 22.38 -44.06
C ARG A 388 4.97 23.29 -42.88
N ILE A 389 4.84 24.60 -43.07
CA ILE A 389 5.01 25.59 -42.00
C ILE A 389 3.67 25.87 -41.33
N ASP A 390 3.69 25.95 -40.00
CA ASP A 390 2.58 26.40 -39.17
C ASP A 390 3.14 27.26 -38.03
N GLY A 391 2.85 28.55 -38.06
CA GLY A 391 3.56 29.55 -37.26
C GLY A 391 5.03 29.64 -37.64
N ASP A 392 5.92 29.46 -36.65
CA ASP A 392 7.37 29.50 -36.79
C ASP A 392 8.01 28.10 -36.92
N ARG A 393 7.20 27.04 -37.07
CA ARG A 393 7.66 25.64 -36.98
C ARG A 393 7.28 24.79 -38.19
N TRP A 394 8.12 23.79 -38.46
CA TRP A 394 7.78 22.69 -39.35
C TRP A 394 6.77 21.76 -38.69
N ILE A 395 5.78 21.31 -39.45
CA ILE A 395 4.83 20.29 -39.02
C ILE A 395 4.61 19.24 -40.10
N VAL A 396 4.30 18.03 -39.67
CA VAL A 396 3.87 16.92 -40.53
C VAL A 396 2.68 16.21 -39.90
N GLU A 397 1.85 15.62 -40.73
CA GLU A 397 0.83 14.67 -40.33
C GLU A 397 1.33 13.28 -40.72
N VAL A 398 1.49 12.41 -39.73
CA VAL A 398 1.98 11.05 -39.92
C VAL A 398 0.92 10.02 -39.56
N ARG A 399 0.96 8.86 -40.20
CA ARG A 399 0.13 7.71 -39.85
C ARG A 399 0.61 7.10 -38.54
N ARG A 400 -0.29 6.91 -37.58
CA ARG A 400 -0.02 6.19 -36.34
C ARG A 400 0.28 4.72 -36.64
N LYS A 401 1.15 4.12 -35.83
CA LYS A 401 1.38 2.67 -35.85
C LYS A 401 0.15 1.91 -35.34
N TYR A 402 -0.51 2.44 -34.30
CA TYR A 402 -1.74 1.89 -33.73
C TYR A 402 -2.83 2.95 -33.67
N THR A 403 -4.05 2.54 -34.00
CA THR A 403 -5.28 3.34 -33.86
C THR A 403 -6.28 2.71 -32.90
N ASP A 404 -5.98 1.51 -32.39
CA ASP A 404 -6.81 0.76 -31.46
C ASP A 404 -5.93 0.33 -30.27
N ALA A 405 -6.35 0.68 -29.05
CA ALA A 405 -5.63 0.34 -27.83
C ALA A 405 -5.55 -1.18 -27.60
N ASP A 406 -6.58 -1.94 -28.01
CA ASP A 406 -6.58 -3.41 -27.91
C ASP A 406 -5.46 -4.00 -28.78
N ALA A 407 -5.32 -3.51 -30.01
CA ALA A 407 -4.26 -3.95 -30.92
C ALA A 407 -2.85 -3.58 -30.40
N LEU A 408 -2.69 -2.37 -29.85
CA LEU A 408 -1.43 -1.95 -29.22
C LEU A 408 -1.06 -2.89 -28.05
N LEU A 409 -2.00 -3.16 -27.15
CA LEU A 409 -1.74 -3.99 -25.99
C LEU A 409 -1.46 -5.43 -26.38
N ARG A 410 -2.19 -6.01 -27.34
CA ARG A 410 -1.92 -7.37 -27.83
C ARG A 410 -0.53 -7.52 -28.43
N ASP A 411 -0.12 -6.57 -29.28
CA ASP A 411 1.22 -6.59 -29.90
C ASP A 411 2.32 -6.41 -28.84
N ALA A 412 2.12 -5.51 -27.89
CA ALA A 412 3.11 -5.26 -26.84
C ALA A 412 3.22 -6.45 -25.86
N LEU A 413 2.09 -7.01 -25.42
CA LEU A 413 2.03 -8.14 -24.49
C LEU A 413 2.43 -9.47 -25.14
N ALA A 414 2.61 -9.54 -26.47
CA ALA A 414 3.27 -10.66 -27.13
C ALA A 414 4.77 -10.75 -26.79
N ASN A 415 5.38 -9.65 -26.34
CA ASN A 415 6.74 -9.63 -25.80
C ASN A 415 6.82 -8.79 -24.50
N PRO A 416 6.29 -9.31 -23.37
CA PRO A 416 6.17 -8.59 -22.09
C PRO A 416 7.50 -7.99 -21.59
N SER A 417 8.60 -8.69 -21.83
CA SER A 417 9.96 -8.30 -21.41
C SER A 417 10.42 -6.96 -22.01
N ALA A 418 9.87 -6.55 -23.16
CA ALA A 418 10.23 -5.29 -23.81
C ALA A 418 9.50 -4.05 -23.25
N ILE A 419 8.43 -4.24 -22.46
CA ILE A 419 7.58 -3.15 -21.94
C ILE A 419 8.07 -2.63 -20.58
N GLY A 420 8.96 -3.37 -19.91
CA GLY A 420 9.43 -3.04 -18.56
C GLY A 420 8.43 -3.47 -17.47
N LEU A 421 7.64 -4.50 -17.73
CA LEU A 421 6.80 -5.14 -16.72
C LEU A 421 7.66 -5.77 -15.62
N GLY A 422 7.06 -5.94 -14.45
CA GLY A 422 7.66 -6.71 -13.37
C GLY A 422 7.96 -8.14 -13.83
N SER A 423 9.08 -8.74 -13.42
CA SER A 423 9.55 -10.04 -13.93
C SER A 423 8.52 -11.16 -13.77
N TYR A 424 7.93 -11.29 -12.58
CA TYR A 424 6.90 -12.29 -12.30
C TYR A 424 5.58 -12.01 -13.04
N VAL A 425 5.25 -10.73 -13.25
CA VAL A 425 4.06 -10.33 -14.02
C VAL A 425 4.27 -10.64 -15.50
N ALA A 426 5.46 -10.33 -16.03
CA ALA A 426 5.85 -10.63 -17.41
C ALA A 426 5.85 -12.15 -17.68
N GLU A 427 6.32 -12.95 -16.73
CA GLU A 427 6.26 -14.41 -16.77
C GLU A 427 4.81 -14.90 -16.87
N LYS A 428 3.92 -14.46 -15.96
CA LYS A 428 2.50 -14.88 -15.97
C LYS A 428 1.74 -14.42 -17.20
N ILE A 429 2.02 -13.24 -17.72
CA ILE A 429 1.43 -12.79 -18.98
C ILE A 429 1.95 -13.62 -20.16
N SER A 430 3.22 -14.03 -20.14
CA SER A 430 3.79 -14.91 -21.18
C SER A 430 3.21 -16.32 -21.15
N GLU A 431 2.84 -16.83 -19.97
CA GLU A 431 2.09 -18.09 -19.82
C GLU A 431 0.67 -17.98 -20.39
N GLY A 432 0.04 -16.82 -20.26
CA GLY A 432 -1.24 -16.51 -20.86
C GLY A 432 -1.94 -15.31 -20.23
N TYR A 433 -2.65 -14.54 -21.05
CA TYR A 433 -3.49 -13.43 -20.61
C TYR A 433 -4.79 -13.37 -21.42
N SER A 434 -5.78 -12.71 -20.86
CA SER A 434 -7.02 -12.33 -21.53
C SER A 434 -7.15 -10.81 -21.52
N LEU A 435 -7.57 -10.26 -22.66
CA LEU A 435 -7.78 -8.83 -22.83
C LEU A 435 -9.27 -8.62 -23.07
N TYR A 436 -9.93 -7.95 -22.13
CA TYR A 436 -11.34 -7.62 -22.22
C TYR A 436 -11.49 -6.14 -22.50
N VAL A 437 -12.44 -5.79 -23.37
CA VAL A 437 -12.81 -4.42 -23.65
C VAL A 437 -14.26 -4.18 -23.26
N ASP A 438 -14.49 -3.07 -22.55
CA ASP A 438 -15.81 -2.63 -22.13
C ASP A 438 -16.58 -3.78 -21.45
N GLU A 439 -17.75 -4.15 -21.97
CA GLU A 439 -18.65 -5.14 -21.38
C GLU A 439 -18.15 -6.60 -21.48
N GLU A 440 -17.07 -6.86 -22.22
CA GLU A 440 -16.46 -8.20 -22.24
C GLU A 440 -15.97 -8.62 -20.84
N VAL A 441 -15.66 -7.66 -19.96
CA VAL A 441 -15.24 -7.92 -18.57
C VAL A 441 -16.31 -8.61 -17.72
N LEU A 442 -17.58 -8.55 -18.14
CA LEU A 442 -18.69 -9.17 -17.42
C LEU A 442 -18.51 -10.69 -17.25
N GLU A 443 -17.74 -11.32 -18.14
CA GLU A 443 -17.37 -12.73 -18.06
C GLU A 443 -16.65 -13.07 -16.75
N ILE A 444 -15.72 -12.22 -16.33
CA ILE A 444 -14.94 -12.42 -15.09
C ILE A 444 -15.57 -11.70 -13.89
N TYR A 445 -16.32 -10.62 -14.13
CA TYR A 445 -17.07 -9.90 -13.09
C TYR A 445 -18.02 -10.84 -12.33
N SER A 446 -18.76 -11.68 -13.04
CA SER A 446 -19.72 -12.62 -12.42
C SER A 446 -19.08 -13.74 -11.59
N ARG A 447 -17.76 -13.99 -11.73
CA ARG A 447 -17.07 -15.14 -11.13
C ARG A 447 -16.44 -14.85 -9.76
N SER A 448 -16.19 -13.58 -9.42
CA SER A 448 -15.51 -13.20 -8.18
C SER A 448 -16.21 -12.03 -7.51
N ARG A 449 -16.80 -12.26 -6.33
CA ARG A 449 -17.43 -11.21 -5.53
C ARG A 449 -16.46 -10.10 -5.15
N GLU A 450 -15.21 -10.44 -4.83
CA GLU A 450 -14.19 -9.45 -4.48
C GLU A 450 -13.83 -8.55 -5.66
N PHE A 451 -13.79 -9.10 -6.87
CA PHE A 451 -13.60 -8.31 -8.08
C PHE A 451 -14.82 -7.40 -8.34
N GLN A 452 -16.04 -7.89 -8.05
CA GLN A 452 -17.24 -7.08 -8.17
C GLN A 452 -17.22 -5.87 -7.24
N GLU A 453 -16.84 -6.11 -5.97
CA GLU A 453 -16.68 -5.06 -4.97
C GLU A 453 -15.62 -4.04 -5.43
N HIS A 454 -14.45 -4.51 -5.88
CA HIS A 454 -13.38 -3.62 -6.35
C HIS A 454 -13.80 -2.78 -7.56
N LEU A 455 -14.28 -3.39 -8.64
CA LEU A 455 -14.63 -2.65 -9.87
C LEU A 455 -15.80 -1.68 -9.63
N THR A 456 -16.76 -2.07 -8.77
CA THR A 456 -17.83 -1.17 -8.34
C THR A 456 -17.25 0.08 -7.66
N LEU A 457 -16.29 -0.09 -6.76
CA LEU A 457 -15.64 1.04 -6.07
C LEU A 457 -14.85 1.92 -7.03
N THR A 458 -14.08 1.31 -7.95
CA THR A 458 -13.32 2.03 -8.98
C THR A 458 -14.24 2.90 -9.83
N LEU A 459 -15.38 2.36 -10.28
CA LEU A 459 -16.36 3.11 -11.09
C LEU A 459 -17.12 4.18 -10.33
N MET A 460 -17.41 3.95 -9.05
CA MET A 460 -18.05 4.96 -8.21
C MET A 460 -17.14 6.16 -7.97
N GLY A 461 -15.82 5.96 -7.88
CA GLY A 461 -14.83 7.02 -7.73
C GLY A 461 -14.96 7.88 -6.47
N ARG A 462 -15.84 7.48 -5.53
CA ARG A 462 -16.14 8.21 -4.29
C ARG A 462 -15.59 7.45 -3.08
N PRO A 463 -14.81 8.10 -2.19
CA PRO A 463 -14.34 7.49 -0.96
C PRO A 463 -15.47 6.86 -0.14
N MET A 464 -15.15 5.80 0.59
CA MET A 464 -16.14 5.01 1.33
C MET A 464 -16.80 5.77 2.47
N TRP A 465 -16.04 6.65 3.10
CA TRP A 465 -16.46 7.51 4.21
C TRP A 465 -17.31 8.72 3.77
N LEU A 466 -17.33 9.06 2.48
CA LEU A 466 -18.14 10.16 1.97
C LEU A 466 -19.56 9.68 1.66
N THR A 467 -20.35 9.50 2.73
CA THR A 467 -21.76 9.07 2.68
C THR A 467 -22.66 10.29 2.86
N GLN A 468 -22.86 11.06 1.79
CA GLN A 468 -23.97 12.03 1.74
C GLN A 468 -25.30 11.29 1.63
#